data_AF-A0AAU8CKF0-F1
#
_entry.id   AF-A0AAU8CKF0-F1
#
_cell.length_a   1.000
_cell.length_b   1.000
_cell.length_c   1.000
_cell.angle_alpha   90.00
_cell.angle_beta   90.00
_cell.angle_gamma   90.00
#
_symmetry.space_group_name_H-M   'P 1'
#
loop_
_entity.id
_entity.type
_entity.pdbx_description
1 polymer ?
#
loop_
_entity_poly.entity_id
_entity_poly.type
_entity_poly.pdbx_seq_one_letter_code
_entity_poly.pdbx_strand_id
1 'polypeptide(L)'
;MEAWIAAMGSRGDYTREHVLDAPMMARVRGRGFEFALDVGCGEGRFCRMLQDCGIRTVGIDPTAALIGHARTLDRTGTTGLAGRKHWNFRTR
;
A
#
# COMPACT_ATOMS: atom_id res chain seq x y z
N MET A 1 3.32 -21.62 5.89
CA MET A 1 2.78 -20.28 5.53
C MET A 1 3.50 -19.17 6.29
N GLU A 2 3.79 -19.33 7.58
CA GLU A 2 4.47 -18.28 8.38
C GLU A 2 5.88 -17.91 7.89
N ALA A 3 6.64 -18.88 7.35
CA ALA A 3 8.00 -18.64 6.86
C ALA A 3 8.09 -17.64 5.68
N TRP A 4 7.06 -17.55 4.83
CA TRP A 4 7.03 -16.61 3.70
C TRP A 4 6.74 -15.16 4.13
N ILE A 5 5.94 -14.98 5.19
CA ILE A 5 5.68 -13.65 5.76
C ILE A 5 6.92 -13.14 6.51
N ALA A 6 7.67 -14.03 7.18
CA ALA A 6 8.93 -13.68 7.83
C ALA A 6 10.05 -13.37 6.82
N ALA A 7 10.08 -14.05 5.67
CA ALA A 7 11.07 -13.84 4.61
C ALA A 7 10.90 -12.50 3.87
N MET A 8 9.73 -11.84 3.96
CA MET A 8 9.50 -10.53 3.35
C MET A 8 10.17 -9.37 4.10
N GLY A 9 10.69 -9.58 5.32
CA GLY A 9 11.48 -8.62 6.09
C GLY A 9 10.78 -7.27 6.35
N SER A 10 11.43 -6.39 7.11
CA SER A 10 10.91 -5.04 7.42
C SER A 10 10.93 -4.08 6.22
N ARG A 11 11.55 -4.49 5.11
CA ARG A 11 11.76 -3.68 3.90
C ARG A 11 10.92 -4.16 2.70
N GLY A 12 10.14 -5.23 2.80
CA GLY A 12 9.38 -5.77 1.67
C GLY A 12 10.26 -6.56 0.69
N ASP A 13 9.63 -7.11 -0.35
CA ASP A 13 10.32 -7.90 -1.38
C ASP A 13 11.44 -7.08 -2.04
N TYR A 14 12.67 -7.63 -2.07
CA TYR A 14 13.89 -7.01 -2.60
C TYR A 14 13.69 -6.37 -3.98
N THR A 15 12.88 -7.02 -4.82
CA THR A 15 12.55 -6.52 -6.16
C THR A 15 11.77 -5.21 -6.14
N ARG A 16 10.88 -5.02 -5.16
CA ARG A 16 10.04 -3.80 -5.06
C ARG A 16 10.86 -2.61 -4.59
N GLU A 17 11.65 -2.81 -3.55
CA GLU A 17 12.48 -1.75 -2.98
C GLU A 17 13.55 -1.23 -3.95
N HIS A 18 14.19 -2.12 -4.72
CA HIS A 18 15.32 -1.74 -5.56
C HIS A 18 14.96 -1.43 -7.02
N VAL A 19 13.79 -1.85 -7.50
CA VAL A 19 13.40 -1.65 -8.92
C VAL A 19 12.21 -0.71 -9.08
N LEU A 20 11.19 -0.80 -8.23
CA LEU A 20 9.90 -0.13 -8.47
C LEU A 20 9.76 1.20 -7.72
N ASP A 21 10.26 1.28 -6.50
CA ASP A 21 10.03 2.43 -5.62
C ASP A 21 10.52 3.75 -6.24
N ALA A 22 11.78 3.81 -6.67
CA ALA A 22 12.37 5.03 -7.22
C ALA A 22 11.65 5.56 -8.48
N PRO A 23 11.45 4.77 -9.55
CA PRO A 23 10.77 5.26 -10.75
C PRO A 23 9.30 5.61 -10.48
N MET A 24 8.59 4.87 -9.62
CA MET A 24 7.19 5.18 -9.30
C MET A 24 7.07 6.47 -8.48
N MET A 25 7.94 6.68 -7.48
CA MET A 25 7.91 7.92 -6.70
C MET A 25 8.27 9.14 -7.55
N ALA A 26 9.12 9.01 -8.56
CA ALA A 26 9.40 10.08 -9.53
C ALA A 26 8.16 10.47 -10.36
N ARG A 27 7.19 9.57 -10.55
CA ARG A 27 5.92 9.87 -11.22
C ARG A 27 4.94 10.61 -10.33
N VAL A 28 5.06 10.46 -9.02
CA VAL A 28 4.11 10.98 -8.03
C VAL A 28 4.52 12.35 -7.50
N ARG A 29 5.81 12.53 -7.16
CA ARG A 29 6.31 13.73 -6.46
C ARG A 29 6.09 15.01 -7.28
N GLY A 30 5.64 16.06 -6.59
CA GLY A 30 5.48 17.40 -7.16
C GLY A 30 4.31 17.56 -8.14
N ARG A 31 3.42 16.57 -8.23
CA ARG A 31 2.29 16.55 -9.19
C ARG A 31 0.95 16.96 -8.59
N GLY A 32 0.86 17.15 -7.27
CA GLY A 32 -0.37 17.57 -6.60
C GLY A 32 -1.48 16.52 -6.54
N PHE A 33 -1.16 15.23 -6.62
CA PHE A 33 -2.16 14.18 -6.44
C PHE A 33 -2.71 14.17 -5.03
N GLU A 34 -4.04 14.11 -4.88
CA GLU A 34 -4.70 14.06 -3.56
C GLU A 34 -5.08 12.65 -3.12
N PHE A 35 -5.29 11.74 -4.07
CA PHE A 35 -5.76 10.38 -3.84
C PHE A 35 -4.99 9.36 -4.68
N ALA A 36 -4.80 8.17 -4.13
CA ALA A 36 -4.21 7.04 -4.85
C ALA A 36 -4.92 5.71 -4.53
N LEU A 37 -4.96 4.82 -5.53
CA LEU A 37 -5.35 3.42 -5.39
C LEU A 37 -4.12 2.56 -5.69
N ASP A 38 -3.71 1.74 -4.71
CA ASP A 38 -2.62 0.79 -4.84
C ASP A 38 -3.17 -0.64 -5.01
N VAL A 39 -2.95 -1.23 -6.19
CA VAL A 39 -3.51 -2.54 -6.58
C VAL A 39 -2.44 -3.60 -6.43
N GLY A 40 -2.73 -4.63 -5.60
CA GLY A 40 -1.71 -5.59 -5.20
C GLY A 40 -0.78 -4.99 -4.14
N CYS A 41 -1.34 -4.24 -3.20
CA CYS A 41 -0.59 -3.44 -2.23
C CYS A 41 0.24 -4.29 -1.25
N GLY A 42 0.01 -5.61 -1.19
CA GLY A 42 0.62 -6.51 -0.23
C GLY A 42 0.47 -6.02 1.21
N GLU A 43 1.59 -5.92 1.89
CA GLU A 43 1.80 -5.41 3.25
C GLU A 43 1.68 -3.87 3.38
N GLY A 44 1.35 -3.17 2.29
CA GLY A 44 1.05 -1.75 2.27
C GLY A 44 2.27 -0.83 2.34
N ARG A 45 3.48 -1.31 2.00
CA ARG A 45 4.70 -0.45 1.99
C ARG A 45 4.53 0.75 1.07
N PHE A 46 4.13 0.51 -0.18
CA PHE A 46 4.00 1.59 -1.16
C PHE A 46 2.86 2.56 -0.79
N CYS A 47 1.73 2.05 -0.26
CA CYS A 47 0.70 2.89 0.35
C CYS A 47 1.28 3.87 1.39
N ARG A 48 2.13 3.41 2.30
CA ARG A 48 2.75 4.29 3.31
C ARG A 48 3.66 5.35 2.68
N MET A 49 4.40 4.99 1.64
CA MET A 49 5.24 5.96 0.90
C MET A 49 4.41 7.07 0.22
N LEU A 50 3.23 6.71 -0.31
CA LEU A 50 2.29 7.68 -0.88
C LEU A 50 1.67 8.56 0.21
N GLN A 51 1.30 7.98 1.36
CA GLN A 51 0.81 8.72 2.53
C GLN A 51 1.86 9.70 3.08
N ASP A 52 3.15 9.32 3.11
CA ASP A 52 4.25 10.21 3.51
C ASP A 52 4.40 11.41 2.55
N CYS A 53 3.87 11.32 1.33
CA CYS A 53 3.76 12.43 0.38
C CYS A 53 2.47 13.25 0.54
N GLY A 54 1.65 12.98 1.57
CA GLY A 54 0.37 13.65 1.80
C GLY A 54 -0.80 13.10 0.98
N ILE A 55 -0.63 11.94 0.32
CA ILE A 55 -1.64 11.39 -0.59
C ILE A 55 -2.55 10.42 0.15
N ARG A 56 -3.87 10.64 0.07
CA ARG A 56 -4.87 9.73 0.64
C ARG A 56 -4.93 8.45 -0.16
N THR A 57 -4.42 7.38 0.41
CA THR A 57 -4.18 6.14 -0.34
C THR A 57 -5.05 4.99 0.16
N VAL A 58 -5.69 4.28 -0.77
CA VAL A 58 -6.36 3.01 -0.47
C VAL A 58 -5.61 1.88 -1.16
N GLY A 59 -5.24 0.87 -0.37
CA GLY A 59 -4.61 -0.37 -0.86
C GLY A 59 -5.59 -1.53 -0.95
N ILE A 60 -5.49 -2.31 -2.02
CA ILE A 60 -6.21 -3.57 -2.21
C ILE A 60 -5.24 -4.72 -2.49
N ASP A 61 -5.51 -5.88 -1.90
CA ASP A 61 -4.76 -7.11 -2.13
C ASP A 61 -5.67 -8.33 -1.86
N PRO A 62 -5.61 -9.39 -2.68
CA PRO A 62 -6.43 -10.59 -2.44
C PRO A 62 -5.99 -11.38 -1.19
N THR A 63 -4.78 -11.13 -0.67
CA THR A 63 -4.18 -11.90 0.42
C THR A 63 -4.59 -11.32 1.77
N ALA A 64 -5.59 -11.92 2.41
CA ALA A 64 -6.15 -11.44 3.67
C ALA A 64 -5.10 -11.26 4.79
N ALA A 65 -4.10 -12.16 4.87
CA ALA A 65 -3.01 -12.06 5.85
C ALA A 65 -2.15 -10.80 5.64
N LEU A 66 -1.84 -10.45 4.38
CA LEU A 66 -1.10 -9.23 4.04
C LEU A 66 -1.91 -7.98 4.37
N ILE A 67 -3.21 -7.97 4.09
CA ILE A 67 -4.10 -6.87 4.49
C ILE A 67 -4.19 -6.74 6.01
N GLY A 68 -4.24 -7.86 6.74
CA GLY A 68 -4.22 -7.87 8.20
C GLY A 68 -2.95 -7.21 8.74
N HIS A 69 -1.79 -7.59 8.22
CA HIS A 69 -0.51 -6.99 8.57
C HIS A 69 -0.39 -5.51 8.14
N ALA A 70 -0.83 -5.17 6.93
CA ALA A 70 -0.81 -3.80 6.43
C ALA A 70 -1.60 -2.86 7.34
N ARG A 71 -2.75 -3.31 7.85
CA ARG A 71 -3.58 -2.56 8.80
C ARG A 71 -2.92 -2.33 10.16
N THR A 72 -2.09 -3.25 10.65
CA THR A 72 -1.39 -3.03 11.92
C THR A 72 -0.27 -1.98 11.80
N LEU A 73 0.24 -1.78 10.58
CA LEU A 73 1.27 -0.79 10.27
C LEU A 73 0.70 0.55 9.77
N ASP A 74 -0.59 0.61 9.48
CA ASP A 74 -1.23 1.75 8.87
C ASP A 74 -1.59 2.81 9.92
N ARG A 75 -0.86 3.94 9.87
CA ARG A 75 -1.04 5.05 10.81
C ARG A 75 -2.33 5.83 10.58
N THR A 76 -2.93 5.77 9.39
CA THR A 76 -4.09 6.59 9.02
C THR A 76 -5.38 5.79 8.84
N GLY A 77 -5.34 4.47 9.03
CA GLY A 77 -6.50 3.57 8.89
C GLY A 77 -7.13 3.56 7.49
N THR A 78 -6.37 3.94 6.46
CA THR A 78 -6.82 4.08 5.07
C THR A 78 -6.57 2.82 4.23
N THR A 79 -5.80 1.87 4.76
CA THR A 79 -5.40 0.62 4.11
C THR A 79 -6.38 -0.49 4.45
N GLY A 80 -6.95 -1.12 3.41
CA GLY A 80 -7.52 -2.45 3.53
C GLY A 80 -8.89 -2.66 2.89
N LEU A 81 -8.87 -3.27 1.71
CA LEU A 81 -9.97 -4.05 1.17
C LEU A 81 -9.40 -5.38 0.63
N ALA A 82 -9.65 -6.49 1.33
CA ALA A 82 -9.50 -7.82 0.75
C ALA A 82 -10.74 -8.09 -0.13
N GLY A 83 -10.57 -8.13 -1.45
CA GLY A 83 -11.57 -8.65 -2.38
C GLY A 83 -13.01 -8.07 -2.29
N ARG A 84 -13.19 -6.78 -1.99
CA ARG A 84 -14.53 -6.14 -1.99
C ARG A 84 -14.87 -5.54 -3.36
N LYS A 85 -16.04 -5.93 -3.84
CA LYS A 85 -16.64 -5.67 -5.16
C LYS A 85 -17.51 -4.39 -5.20
N HIS A 86 -17.40 -3.53 -4.18
CA HIS A 86 -18.12 -2.27 -4.11
C HIS A 86 -17.36 -1.25 -3.27
N TRP A 87 -17.17 -0.06 -3.86
CA TRP A 87 -16.54 1.11 -3.24
C TRP A 87 -17.62 2.16 -2.97
N ASN A 88 -17.71 2.64 -1.73
CA ASN A 88 -18.43 3.86 -1.42
C ASN A 88 -17.39 4.93 -1.08
N PHE A 89 -17.03 5.74 -2.08
CA PHE A 89 -16.30 6.98 -1.85
C PHE A 89 -17.20 7.91 -1.04
N ARG A 90 -16.97 8.04 0.26
CA ARG A 90 -17.50 9.20 0.99
C ARG A 90 -16.59 10.38 0.70
N THR A 91 -16.90 11.07 -0.38
CA THR A 91 -16.51 12.47 -0.56
C THR A 91 -17.20 13.25 0.56
N ARG A 92 -16.42 13.97 1.37
CA ARG A 92 -16.98 15.18 1.98
C ARG A 92 -17.08 16.23 0.89
#